data_AF-A0A7X8AHP0-F1
#
_entry.id   AF-A0A7X8AHP0-F1
#
_cell.length_a   1.000
_cell.length_b   1.000
_cell.length_c   1.000
_cell.angle_alpha   90.00
_cell.angle_beta   90.00
_cell.angle_gamma   90.00
#
_symmetry.space_group_name_H-M   'P 1'
#
loop_
_entity.id
_entity.type
_entity.pdbx_description
1 polymer ?
#
loop_
_entity_poly.entity_id
_entity_poly.type
_entity_poly.pdbx_seq_one_letter_code
_entity_poly.pdbx_strand_id
1 'polypeptide(L)'
;MKKKGLTLDQHKDIGARLGAIRDEYQELAILIANTYGKTKHVKTLKIVDEIDNVRSNLESELFNEYQGMADEDLTNVYYGNRSGKKERGA
;
A
#
# COMPACT_ATOMS: atom_id res chain seq x y z
N MET A 1 1.85 29.57 -2.75
CA MET A 1 1.92 28.78 -4.00
C MET A 1 1.07 27.53 -3.81
N LYS A 2 0.08 27.26 -4.66
CA LYS A 2 -0.61 25.96 -4.63
C LYS A 2 0.44 24.89 -4.97
N LYS A 3 0.66 23.90 -4.09
CA LYS A 3 1.48 22.73 -4.43
C LYS A 3 0.87 22.11 -5.68
N LYS A 4 1.69 21.83 -6.69
CA LYS A 4 1.26 21.06 -7.84
C LYS A 4 1.06 19.62 -7.32
N GLY A 5 -0.16 19.10 -7.44
CA GLY A 5 -0.49 17.72 -7.11
C GLY A 5 0.34 16.72 -7.92
N LEU A 6 0.25 15.44 -7.55
CA LEU A 6 0.94 14.39 -8.30
C LEU A 6 0.20 14.12 -9.61
N THR A 7 0.95 13.72 -10.63
CA THR A 7 0.32 13.15 -11.83
C THR A 7 -0.26 11.78 -11.52
N LEU A 8 -1.28 11.35 -12.27
CA LEU A 8 -1.90 10.04 -12.09
C LEU A 8 -0.88 8.89 -12.21
N ASP A 9 0.09 9.02 -13.11
CA ASP A 9 1.17 8.03 -13.26
C ASP A 9 2.10 7.98 -12.05
N GLN A 10 2.37 9.12 -11.41
CA GLN A 10 3.11 9.16 -10.15
C GLN A 10 2.31 8.52 -9.01
N HIS A 11 1.00 8.76 -8.93
CA HIS A 11 0.14 8.07 -7.97
C HIS A 11 0.18 6.55 -8.16
N LYS A 12 0.09 6.07 -9.42
CA LYS A 12 0.19 4.64 -9.75
C LYS A 12 1.53 4.04 -9.36
N ASP A 13 2.65 4.72 -9.65
CA ASP A 13 3.99 4.27 -9.24
C ASP A 13 4.09 4.16 -7.71
N ILE A 14 3.66 5.20 -6.99
CA ILE A 14 3.71 5.21 -5.52
C ILE A 14 2.80 4.12 -4.94
N GLY A 15 1.57 3.98 -5.44
CA GLY A 15 0.62 2.96 -5.00
C GLY A 15 1.17 1.55 -5.18
N ALA A 16 1.76 1.25 -6.34
CA ALA A 16 2.40 -0.03 -6.61
C ALA A 16 3.58 -0.31 -5.65
N ARG A 17 4.44 0.69 -5.43
CA ARG A 17 5.62 0.54 -4.55
C ARG A 17 5.24 0.39 -3.08
N LEU A 18 4.28 1.17 -2.60
CA LEU A 18 3.76 1.04 -1.24
C LEU A 18 3.08 -0.32 -1.04
N GLY A 19 2.30 -0.79 -2.02
CA GLY A 19 1.70 -2.11 -2.00
C GLY A 19 2.73 -3.23 -1.90
N ALA A 20 3.78 -3.18 -2.73
CA ALA A 20 4.87 -4.17 -2.70
C ALA A 20 5.61 -4.19 -1.35
N ILE A 21 5.97 -3.02 -0.82
CA ILE A 21 6.65 -2.92 0.48
C ILE A 21 5.75 -3.45 1.60
N ARG A 22 4.47 -3.10 1.58
CA ARG A 22 3.48 -3.55 2.56
C ARG A 22 3.35 -5.07 2.58
N ASP A 23 3.26 -5.69 1.40
CA ASP A 23 3.13 -7.13 1.27
C ASP A 23 4.41 -7.86 1.71
N GLU A 24 5.58 -7.41 1.27
CA GLU A 24 6.87 -7.99 1.69
C GLU A 24 7.06 -7.87 3.21
N TYR A 25 6.72 -6.71 3.78
CA TYR A 25 6.84 -6.49 5.22
C TYR A 25 5.83 -7.32 6.02
N GLN A 26 4.62 -7.52 5.51
CA GLN A 26 3.64 -8.41 6.11
C GLN A 26 4.12 -9.87 6.12
N GLU A 27 4.70 -10.34 5.02
CA GLU A 27 5.28 -11.69 4.95
C GLU A 27 6.40 -11.88 5.97
N LEU A 28 7.29 -10.89 6.11
CA LEU A 28 8.34 -10.90 7.14
C LEU A 28 7.75 -10.90 8.56
N ALA A 29 6.68 -10.13 8.81
CA ALA A 29 5.99 -10.12 10.10
C ALA A 29 5.43 -11.49 10.46
N ILE A 30 4.79 -12.17 9.50
CA ILE A 30 4.23 -13.51 9.66
C ILE A 30 5.36 -14.52 9.92
N LEU A 31 6.46 -14.46 9.16
CA LEU A 31 7.61 -15.35 9.35
C LEU A 31 8.19 -15.20 10.76
N ILE A 32 8.46 -13.97 11.21
CA ILE A 32 8.98 -13.69 12.55
C ILE A 32 8.02 -14.20 13.64
N ALA A 33 6.71 -13.98 13.47
CA ALA A 33 5.71 -14.44 14.42
C ALA A 33 5.69 -15.97 14.54
N ASN A 34 5.82 -16.67 13.42
CA ASN A 34 5.82 -18.13 13.35
C ASN A 34 7.12 -18.73 13.92
N THR A 35 8.27 -18.06 13.74
CA THR A 35 9.58 -18.56 14.22
C THR A 35 9.85 -18.22 15.69
N TYR A 36 9.56 -16.99 16.12
CA TYR A 36 10.00 -16.46 17.43
C TYR A 36 8.84 -16.12 18.38
N GLY A 37 7.60 -16.38 17.96
CA GLY A 37 6.39 -16.14 18.75
C GLY A 37 5.78 -14.75 18.58
N LYS A 38 4.47 -14.67 18.85
CA LYS A 38 3.62 -13.49 18.60
C LYS A 38 4.01 -12.24 19.41
N THR A 39 4.81 -12.32 20.46
CA THR A 39 5.23 -11.10 21.18
C THR A 39 6.31 -10.32 20.42
N LYS A 40 7.05 -10.97 19.51
CA LYS A 40 8.15 -10.35 18.76
C LYS A 40 7.71 -9.63 17.48
N HIS A 41 6.52 -9.93 16.93
CA HIS A 41 6.00 -9.35 15.69
C HIS A 41 5.11 -8.10 15.86
N VAL A 42 4.76 -7.70 17.09
CA VAL A 42 3.81 -6.59 17.33
C VAL A 42 4.30 -5.27 16.70
N LYS A 43 5.62 -5.01 16.74
CA LYS A 43 6.21 -3.83 16.09
C LYS A 43 6.18 -3.92 14.57
N THR A 44 6.20 -5.12 14.03
CA THR A 44 6.22 -5.39 12.60
C THR A 44 4.83 -5.15 11.98
N LEU A 45 3.75 -5.52 12.68
CA LEU A 45 2.39 -5.20 12.24
C LEU A 45 2.11 -3.69 12.21
N LYS A 46 2.66 -2.93 13.16
CA LYS A 46 2.51 -1.46 13.16
C LYS A 46 3.03 -0.80 11.88
N ILE A 47 4.09 -1.33 11.28
CA ILE A 47 4.63 -0.76 10.03
C ILE A 47 3.70 -1.05 8.86
N VAL A 48 3.04 -2.22 8.84
CA VAL A 48 1.99 -2.51 7.85
C VAL A 48 0.86 -1.48 7.99
N ASP A 49 0.40 -1.22 9.21
CA ASP A 49 -0.66 -0.24 9.49
C ASP A 49 -0.24 1.18 9.04
N GLU A 50 1.00 1.59 9.30
CA GLU A 50 1.50 2.90 8.86
C GLU A 50 1.58 3.01 7.33
N ILE A 51 1.95 1.93 6.61
CA ILE A 51 1.93 1.95 5.15
C ILE A 51 0.49 2.06 4.62
N ASP A 52 -0.45 1.34 5.22
CA ASP A 52 -1.86 1.41 4.84
C ASP A 52 -2.46 2.80 5.16
N ASN A 53 -2.04 3.45 6.25
CA ASN A 53 -2.40 4.84 6.55
C ASN A 53 -1.85 5.81 5.49
N VAL A 54 -0.60 5.66 5.06
CA VAL A 54 -0.02 6.49 4.00
C VAL A 54 -0.78 6.31 2.68
N ARG A 55 -1.15 5.08 2.31
CA ARG A 55 -1.95 4.79 1.11
C ARG A 55 -3.32 5.47 1.18
N SER A 56 -4.01 5.38 2.31
CA SER A 56 -5.31 6.02 2.53
C SER A 56 -5.26 7.54 2.45
N ASN A 57 -4.22 8.16 3.04
CA ASN A 57 -4.04 9.60 2.95
C ASN A 57 -3.78 10.06 1.51
N LEU A 58 -2.93 9.34 0.77
CA LEU A 58 -2.64 9.70 -0.60
C LEU A 58 -3.78 9.40 -1.58
N GLU A 59 -4.61 8.40 -1.29
CA GLU A 59 -5.89 8.18 -1.97
C GLU A 59 -6.81 9.37 -1.75
N SER A 60 -6.95 9.86 -0.52
CA SER A 60 -7.78 11.03 -0.22
C SER A 60 -7.33 12.26 -1.03
N GLU A 61 -6.02 12.48 -1.18
CA GLU A 61 -5.48 13.52 -2.05
C GLU A 61 -5.80 13.26 -3.54
N LEU A 62 -5.65 12.01 -4.01
CA LEU A 62 -6.00 11.61 -5.37
C LEU A 62 -7.48 11.90 -5.70
N PHE A 63 -8.40 11.61 -4.78
CA PHE A 63 -9.82 11.93 -4.96
C PHE A 63 -10.08 13.43 -5.09
N ASN A 64 -9.33 14.25 -4.35
CA ASN A 64 -9.41 15.71 -4.46
C ASN A 64 -8.83 16.22 -5.79
N GLU A 65 -7.79 15.58 -6.31
CA GLU A 65 -7.10 15.96 -7.54
C GLU A 65 -7.86 15.52 -8.81
N TYR A 66 -8.61 14.41 -8.76
CA TYR A 66 -9.23 13.76 -9.93
C TYR A 66 -10.74 13.49 -9.77
N GLN A 67 -11.51 14.47 -9.26
CA GLN A 67 -12.96 14.40 -8.99
C GLN A 67 -13.87 13.96 -10.17
N GLY A 68 -13.35 13.91 -11.40
CA GLY A 68 -14.08 13.48 -12.59
C GLY A 68 -13.90 12.01 -12.97
N MET A 69 -13.05 11.27 -12.24
CA MET A 69 -12.84 9.84 -12.46
C MET A 69 -13.78 9.00 -11.58
N ALA A 70 -14.03 7.76 -11.98
CA ALA A 70 -14.83 6.85 -11.17
C ALA A 70 -14.09 6.47 -9.88
N ASP A 71 -14.81 6.40 -8.76
CA ASP A 71 -14.26 6.06 -7.45
C ASP A 71 -13.47 4.74 -7.47
N GLU A 72 -13.97 3.74 -8.20
CA GLU A 72 -13.29 2.45 -8.36
C GLU A 72 -11.92 2.58 -9.03
N ASP A 73 -11.81 3.41 -10.08
CA ASP A 73 -10.54 3.65 -10.76
C ASP A 73 -9.53 4.33 -9.83
N LEU A 74 -9.99 5.28 -9.02
CA LEU A 74 -9.15 6.01 -8.06
C LEU A 74 -8.69 5.11 -6.91
N THR A 75 -9.59 4.31 -6.34
CA THR A 75 -9.25 3.31 -5.32
C THR A 75 -8.27 2.26 -5.87
N ASN A 76 -8.42 1.84 -7.13
CA ASN A 76 -7.52 0.88 -7.75
C ASN A 76 -6.08 1.39 -7.91
N VAL A 77 -5.84 2.71 -7.92
CA VAL A 77 -4.48 3.27 -7.97
C VAL A 77 -3.65 2.86 -6.75
N TYR A 78 -4.26 2.86 -5.57
CA TYR A 78 -3.58 2.48 -4.33
C TYR A 78 -3.78 1.03 -3.92
N TYR A 79 -4.85 0.35 -4.36
CA TYR A 79 -5.18 -1.01 -3.89
C TYR A 79 -5.33 -2.08 -4.99
N GLY A 80 -5.34 -1.70 -6.27
CA GLY A 80 -5.64 -2.60 -7.39
C GLY A 80 -4.48 -3.52 -7.79
N ASN A 81 -3.24 -3.07 -7.65
CA ASN A 81 -2.06 -3.89 -7.92
C ASN A 81 -1.65 -4.72 -6.70
N ARG A 82 -2.41 -5.79 -6.41
CA ARG A 82 -1.96 -6.88 -5.52
C ARG A 82 -1.13 -7.95 -6.27
N SER A 83 -0.70 -7.65 -7.49
CA SER A 83 0.09 -8.51 -8.36
C SER A 83 1.59 -8.53 -7.99
N GLY A 84 1.88 -8.83 -6.73
CA GLY A 84 3.20 -9.25 -6.25
C GLY A 84 3.30 -10.75 -5.96
N LYS A 85 2.15 -11.45 -5.84
CA LYS A 85 2.12 -12.90 -5.73
C LYS A 85 2.47 -13.54 -7.08
N LYS A 86 3.76 -13.68 -7.34
CA LYS A 86 4.23 -14.85 -8.08
C LYS A 86 3.65 -16.05 -7.36
N GLU A 87 2.86 -16.84 -8.07
CA GLU A 87 2.55 -18.22 -7.72
C GLU A 87 3.86 -18.92 -7.37
N ARG A 88 4.21 -19.00 -6.08
CA ARG A 88 5.12 -20.04 -5.61
C ARG A 88 4.24 -21.27 -5.43
N GLY A 89 3.97 -21.91 -6.56
CA GLY A 89 3.31 -23.20 -6.62
C GLY A 89 4.14 -24.25 -5.87
N ALA A 90 3.40 -25.05 -5.11
CA ALA A 90 3.62 -26.42 -4.62
C ALA A 90 5.05 -26.92 -4.46
#